data_AF-A0A9D8QR08-F1
#
_entry.id   AF-A0A9D8QR08-F1
#
_cell.length_a   1.000
_cell.length_b   1.000
_cell.length_c   1.000
_cell.angle_alpha   90.00
_cell.angle_beta   90.00
_cell.angle_gamma   90.00
#
_symmetry.space_group_name_H-M   'P 1'
#
loop_
_entity.id
_entity.type
_entity.pdbx_description
1 polymer ?
#
loop_
_entity_poly.entity_id
_entity_poly.type
_entity_poly.pdbx_seq_one_letter_code
_entity_poly.pdbx_strand_id
1 'polypeptide(L)'
;MPRTSKKVRADSSASSPRGGADFLSPESELLVYERELRSGGEFCFIAGIDEAGRGCCAGPVVAAAVIFTDPDRVPSGVFDSKQLTEKRREELRALLVSDPSVCYAVAEVSPEEIDELDILRATWKAMRLALEGVIPPAQFALVDGNPVQGLPLPSRSIVQGDALCASIAAASILAKTHRDHLMVRAAEQYPEYGFEIHKGYCTKLYTERLRRFGPCPIHRKTFEPVASLLNPLEQGTLF
;
A
#
# COMPACT_ATOMS: atom_id res chain seq x y z
N MET A 1 38.77 -35.20 -58.83
CA MET A 1 39.47 -35.59 -57.59
C MET A 1 39.73 -34.33 -56.77
N PRO A 2 39.52 -34.37 -55.43
CA PRO A 2 38.59 -33.49 -54.68
C PRO A 2 39.34 -32.42 -53.84
N ARG A 3 38.71 -31.37 -53.28
CA ARG A 3 37.89 -31.41 -52.05
C ARG A 3 37.06 -30.13 -51.88
N THR A 4 35.74 -30.31 -51.91
CA THR A 4 34.75 -29.47 -51.24
C THR A 4 34.69 -29.82 -49.76
N SER A 5 34.87 -28.86 -48.86
CA SER A 5 34.58 -29.03 -47.43
C SER A 5 33.42 -28.11 -47.03
N LYS A 6 32.28 -28.75 -46.77
CA LYS A 6 31.05 -28.20 -46.22
C LYS A 6 31.32 -27.47 -44.90
N LYS A 7 30.87 -26.22 -44.78
CA LYS A 7 30.59 -25.60 -43.47
C LYS A 7 29.13 -25.90 -43.14
N VAL A 8 28.95 -26.74 -42.12
CA VAL A 8 27.66 -27.11 -41.53
C VAL A 8 27.08 -25.85 -40.87
N ARG A 9 25.83 -25.52 -41.22
CA ARG A 9 25.00 -24.57 -40.47
C ARG A 9 24.62 -25.23 -39.16
N ALA A 10 25.01 -24.63 -38.04
CA ALA A 10 24.35 -24.85 -36.77
C ALA A 10 23.30 -23.73 -36.64
N ASP A 11 22.04 -24.08 -36.84
CA ASP A 11 20.92 -23.31 -36.29
C ASP A 11 20.98 -23.47 -34.77
N SER A 12 21.38 -22.43 -34.07
CA SER A 12 21.00 -22.24 -32.67
C SER A 12 20.16 -20.98 -32.63
N SER A 13 18.86 -21.17 -32.82
CA SER A 13 17.83 -20.20 -32.50
C SER A 13 17.95 -19.85 -31.02
N ALA A 14 18.68 -18.77 -30.73
CA ALA A 14 18.61 -18.10 -29.46
C ALA A 14 17.19 -17.56 -29.30
N SER A 15 16.37 -18.23 -28.49
CA SER A 15 15.13 -17.65 -27.97
C SER A 15 15.53 -16.45 -27.12
N SER A 16 15.31 -15.26 -27.67
CA SER A 16 15.46 -13.98 -26.98
C SER A 16 14.67 -13.99 -25.66
N PRO A 17 15.27 -13.58 -24.53
CA PRO A 17 14.54 -13.39 -23.30
C PRO A 17 13.67 -12.14 -23.46
N ARG A 18 12.35 -12.29 -23.45
CA ARG A 18 11.42 -11.17 -23.41
C ARG A 18 11.30 -10.67 -21.97
N GLY A 19 12.28 -9.91 -21.51
CA GLY A 19 12.18 -9.09 -20.31
C GLY A 19 12.46 -7.64 -20.69
N GLY A 20 11.41 -6.88 -21.05
CA GLY A 20 11.53 -5.45 -21.34
C GLY A 20 11.73 -4.64 -20.05
N ALA A 21 12.36 -3.47 -20.12
CA ALA A 21 12.67 -2.58 -18.99
C ALA A 21 11.47 -2.13 -18.12
N ASP A 22 10.25 -2.50 -18.52
CA ASP A 22 8.99 -2.05 -17.96
C ASP A 22 8.46 -2.98 -16.83
N PHE A 23 8.99 -4.20 -16.71
CA PHE A 23 8.58 -5.18 -15.70
C PHE A 23 9.77 -5.70 -14.88
N LEU A 24 9.51 -6.18 -13.67
CA LEU A 24 10.51 -6.87 -12.86
C LEU A 24 10.94 -8.17 -13.56
N SER A 25 12.22 -8.52 -13.42
CA SER A 25 12.67 -9.84 -13.85
C SER A 25 11.98 -10.92 -13.01
N PRO A 26 11.59 -12.08 -13.59
CA PRO A 26 11.02 -13.20 -12.85
C PRO A 26 11.92 -13.70 -11.71
N GLU A 27 13.22 -13.40 -11.75
CA GLU A 27 14.20 -13.75 -10.74
C GLU A 27 14.29 -12.74 -9.59
N SER A 28 13.58 -11.61 -9.67
CA SER A 28 13.64 -10.52 -8.69
C SER A 28 13.44 -11.00 -7.24
N GLU A 29 14.27 -10.48 -6.33
CA GLU A 29 14.16 -10.72 -4.89
C GLU A 29 12.81 -10.25 -4.33
N LEU A 30 12.20 -9.22 -4.93
CA LEU A 30 10.87 -8.74 -4.53
C LEU A 30 9.74 -9.74 -4.81
N LEU A 31 9.98 -10.75 -5.65
CA LEU A 31 8.99 -11.77 -6.03
C LEU A 31 9.23 -13.10 -5.30
N VAL A 32 10.15 -13.17 -4.33
CA VAL A 32 10.49 -14.43 -3.65
C VAL A 32 9.26 -15.05 -2.98
N TYR A 33 8.47 -14.26 -2.25
CA TYR A 33 7.30 -14.75 -1.52
C TYR A 33 6.19 -15.24 -2.45
N GLU A 34 5.87 -14.44 -3.47
CA GLU A 34 4.86 -14.79 -4.48
C GLU A 34 5.26 -16.05 -5.23
N ARG A 35 6.54 -16.20 -5.60
CA ARG A 35 7.05 -17.39 -6.30
C ARG A 35 7.03 -18.62 -5.40
N GLU A 36 7.44 -18.51 -4.15
CA GLU A 36 7.41 -19.61 -3.18
C GLU A 36 5.98 -20.18 -3.10
N LEU A 37 4.99 -19.31 -2.88
CA LEU A 37 3.59 -19.69 -2.76
C LEU A 37 2.99 -20.24 -4.06
N ARG A 38 3.38 -19.71 -5.23
CA ARG A 38 2.95 -20.25 -6.53
C ARG A 38 3.59 -21.59 -6.87
N SER A 39 4.85 -21.78 -6.50
CA SER A 39 5.62 -22.99 -6.85
C SER A 39 5.07 -24.26 -6.20
N GLY A 40 4.41 -24.11 -5.05
CA GLY A 40 3.65 -25.19 -4.40
C GLY A 40 2.39 -25.61 -5.15
N GLY A 41 1.94 -24.82 -6.15
CA GLY A 41 0.73 -25.09 -6.94
C GLY A 41 -0.59 -24.87 -6.19
N GLU A 42 -0.54 -24.47 -4.92
CA GLU A 42 -1.70 -24.33 -4.04
C GLU A 42 -2.42 -22.99 -4.21
N PHE A 43 -1.68 -21.92 -4.51
CA PHE A 43 -2.20 -20.56 -4.59
C PHE A 43 -1.91 -19.91 -5.94
N CYS A 44 -2.97 -19.52 -6.67
CA CYS A 44 -2.89 -18.77 -7.92
C CYS A 44 -3.10 -17.27 -7.71
N PHE A 45 -3.97 -16.90 -6.76
CA PHE A 45 -4.32 -15.52 -6.44
C PHE A 45 -3.81 -15.15 -5.05
N ILE A 46 -2.62 -14.54 -5.03
CA ILE A 46 -1.94 -14.11 -3.80
C ILE A 46 -2.06 -12.59 -3.72
N ALA A 47 -2.65 -12.10 -2.63
CA ALA A 47 -2.82 -10.68 -2.39
C ALA A 47 -1.72 -10.14 -1.48
N GLY A 48 -1.04 -9.08 -1.89
CA GLY A 48 -0.25 -8.23 -1.01
C GLY A 48 -1.13 -7.16 -0.38
N ILE A 49 -0.92 -6.87 0.92
CA ILE A 49 -1.73 -5.95 1.70
C ILE A 49 -0.82 -5.00 2.49
N ASP A 50 -1.13 -3.71 2.43
CA ASP A 50 -0.47 -2.66 3.23
C ASP A 50 -1.46 -1.53 3.57
N GLU A 51 -1.13 -0.72 4.57
CA GLU A 51 -1.90 0.43 5.00
C GLU A 51 -1.17 1.78 4.94
N ALA A 52 -1.95 2.85 4.88
CA ALA A 52 -1.48 4.22 5.02
C ALA A 52 -2.31 4.97 6.07
N GLY A 53 -1.65 5.85 6.81
CA GLY A 53 -2.33 6.82 7.68
C GLY A 53 -2.45 6.46 9.16
N ARG A 54 -1.80 5.40 9.63
CA ARG A 54 -1.93 5.00 11.04
C ARG A 54 -1.49 6.07 12.02
N GLY A 55 -0.33 6.68 11.79
CA GLY A 55 0.22 7.74 12.67
C GLY A 55 -0.33 9.15 12.44
N CYS A 56 -1.38 9.30 11.63
CA CYS A 56 -1.97 10.62 11.37
C CYS A 56 -2.98 10.98 12.46
N CYS A 57 -3.07 12.27 12.76
CA CYS A 57 -3.97 12.84 13.76
C CYS A 57 -5.32 13.27 13.12
N ALA A 58 -5.39 13.28 11.78
CA ALA A 58 -6.60 13.54 11.00
C ALA A 58 -6.70 12.63 9.76
N GLY A 59 -7.93 12.42 9.29
CA GLY A 59 -8.29 11.61 8.13
C GLY A 59 -8.34 10.10 8.41
N PRO A 60 -8.80 9.31 7.43
CA PRO A 60 -8.99 7.87 7.61
C PRO A 60 -7.66 7.12 7.69
N VAL A 61 -7.74 5.87 8.13
CA VAL A 61 -6.76 4.84 7.79
C VAL A 61 -7.24 4.16 6.52
N VAL A 62 -6.31 3.96 5.58
CA VAL A 62 -6.60 3.39 4.26
C VAL A 62 -5.76 2.14 4.10
N ALA A 63 -6.33 1.05 3.62
CA ALA A 63 -5.59 -0.14 3.22
C ALA A 63 -5.88 -0.48 1.77
N ALA A 64 -4.93 -1.15 1.12
CA ALA A 64 -5.12 -1.70 -0.21
C ALA A 64 -4.73 -3.17 -0.23
N ALA A 65 -5.36 -3.93 -1.12
CA ALA A 65 -4.98 -5.30 -1.46
C ALA A 65 -4.70 -5.36 -2.96
N VAL A 66 -3.60 -6.01 -3.35
CA VAL A 66 -3.16 -6.12 -4.75
C VAL A 66 -2.80 -7.56 -5.09
N ILE A 67 -3.35 -8.06 -6.20
CA ILE A 67 -3.04 -9.35 -6.81
C ILE A 67 -2.47 -9.09 -8.21
N PHE A 68 -1.31 -9.66 -8.49
CA PHE A 68 -0.80 -9.78 -9.85
C PHE A 68 -1.32 -11.09 -10.46
N THR A 69 -2.22 -11.04 -11.43
CA THR A 69 -2.74 -12.27 -12.08
C THR A 69 -1.74 -12.87 -13.05
N ASP A 70 -0.86 -12.03 -13.60
CA ASP A 70 0.27 -12.43 -14.43
C ASP A 70 1.59 -12.12 -13.69
N PRO A 71 2.33 -13.15 -13.21
CA PRO A 71 3.56 -12.96 -12.44
C PRO A 71 4.71 -12.34 -13.25
N ASP A 72 4.65 -12.39 -14.58
CA ASP A 72 5.68 -11.83 -15.46
C ASP A 72 5.40 -10.35 -15.81
N ARG A 73 4.23 -9.83 -15.40
CA ARG A 73 3.79 -8.45 -15.66
C ARG A 73 3.68 -7.63 -14.37
N VAL A 74 4.70 -7.71 -13.52
CA VAL A 74 4.82 -6.85 -12.34
C VAL A 74 5.61 -5.59 -12.71
N PRO A 75 5.04 -4.38 -12.63
CA PRO A 75 5.71 -3.15 -13.11
C PRO A 75 7.07 -2.91 -12.44
N SER A 76 8.06 -2.50 -13.24
CA SER A 76 9.37 -2.15 -12.74
C SER A 76 9.31 -0.87 -11.90
N GLY A 77 10.06 -0.85 -10.79
CA GLY A 77 10.10 0.28 -9.86
C GLY A 77 8.98 0.29 -8.81
N VAL A 78 8.12 -0.73 -8.77
CA VAL A 78 7.35 -1.04 -7.55
C VAL A 78 8.36 -1.38 -6.44
N PHE A 79 8.45 -0.49 -5.47
CA PHE A 79 9.38 -0.56 -4.33
C PHE A 79 8.78 0.23 -3.16
N ASP A 80 9.47 0.25 -2.01
CA ASP A 80 9.07 0.98 -0.80
C ASP A 80 8.56 2.39 -1.14
N SER A 81 7.26 2.60 -0.90
CA SER A 81 6.55 3.81 -1.29
C SER A 81 7.13 5.06 -0.61
N LYS A 82 7.77 4.92 0.56
CA LYS A 82 8.36 6.02 1.33
C LYS A 82 9.67 6.50 0.72
N GLN A 83 10.36 5.65 -0.04
CA GLN A 83 11.59 5.99 -0.76
C GLN A 83 11.32 6.64 -2.12
N LEU A 84 10.08 6.54 -2.61
CA LEU A 84 9.66 7.15 -3.86
C LEU A 84 9.29 8.63 -3.66
N THR A 85 9.54 9.44 -4.70
CA THR A 85 8.98 10.79 -4.78
C THR A 85 7.47 10.73 -4.99
N GLU A 86 6.74 11.78 -4.62
CA GLU A 86 5.29 11.87 -4.86
C GLU A 86 4.94 11.68 -6.34
N LYS A 87 5.68 12.36 -7.22
CA LYS A 87 5.54 12.20 -8.67
C LYS A 87 5.70 10.75 -9.11
N ARG A 88 6.75 10.05 -8.63
CA ARG A 88 7.00 8.67 -9.01
C ARG A 88 5.93 7.71 -8.47
N ARG A 89 5.42 7.96 -7.26
CA ARG A 89 4.28 7.19 -6.71
C ARG A 89 3.03 7.34 -7.57
N GLU A 90 2.71 8.54 -8.03
CA GLU A 90 1.54 8.76 -8.91
C GLU A 90 1.71 8.10 -10.28
N GLU A 91 2.91 8.15 -10.87
CA GLU A 91 3.21 7.40 -12.10
C GLU A 91 2.99 5.89 -11.92
N LEU A 92 3.50 5.32 -10.82
CA LEU A 92 3.32 3.90 -10.53
C LEU A 92 1.87 3.54 -10.19
N ARG A 93 1.15 4.40 -9.48
CA ARG A 93 -0.30 4.23 -9.26
C ARG A 93 -1.03 4.15 -10.60
N ALA A 94 -0.74 5.08 -11.52
CA ALA A 94 -1.37 5.09 -12.84
C ALA A 94 -1.09 3.78 -13.60
N LEU A 95 0.15 3.29 -13.58
CA LEU A 95 0.52 2.02 -14.18
C LEU A 95 -0.26 0.85 -13.55
N LEU A 96 -0.22 0.71 -12.21
CA LEU A 96 -0.90 -0.35 -11.47
C LEU A 96 -2.41 -0.37 -11.73
N VAL A 97 -3.05 0.80 -11.74
CA VAL A 97 -4.51 0.91 -11.92
C VAL A 97 -4.93 0.65 -13.37
N SER A 98 -4.08 0.97 -14.35
CA SER A 98 -4.38 0.81 -15.77
C SER A 98 -4.09 -0.59 -16.33
N ASP A 99 -3.29 -1.39 -15.62
CA ASP A 99 -2.87 -2.70 -16.11
C ASP A 99 -3.92 -3.79 -15.80
N PRO A 100 -4.52 -4.45 -16.82
CA PRO A 100 -5.50 -5.50 -16.60
C PRO A 100 -4.98 -6.74 -15.86
N SER A 101 -3.66 -6.93 -15.72
CA SER A 101 -3.10 -8.01 -14.90
C SER A 101 -2.96 -7.66 -13.42
N VAL A 102 -3.38 -6.46 -13.00
CA VAL A 102 -3.36 -6.01 -11.62
C VAL A 102 -4.80 -5.93 -11.12
N CYS A 103 -5.18 -6.85 -10.24
CA CYS A 103 -6.45 -6.80 -9.53
C CYS A 103 -6.21 -6.15 -8.17
N TYR A 104 -7.01 -5.14 -7.81
CA TYR A 104 -6.83 -4.45 -6.55
C TYR A 104 -8.15 -4.00 -5.94
N ALA A 105 -8.11 -3.72 -4.65
CA ALA A 105 -9.16 -3.01 -3.94
C ALA A 105 -8.55 -2.10 -2.89
N VAL A 106 -9.26 -1.02 -2.56
CA VAL A 106 -8.87 -0.04 -1.54
C VAL A 106 -10.05 0.13 -0.59
N ALA A 107 -9.76 0.12 0.71
CA ALA A 107 -10.76 0.32 1.75
C ALA A 107 -10.30 1.40 2.73
N GLU A 108 -11.28 2.10 3.29
CA GLU A 108 -11.09 3.21 4.22
C GLU A 108 -11.83 2.91 5.51
N VAL A 109 -11.26 3.30 6.65
CA VAL A 109 -11.96 3.35 7.93
C VAL A 109 -11.89 4.77 8.45
N SER A 110 -13.06 5.34 8.73
CA SER A 110 -13.26 6.75 9.06
C SER A 110 -12.61 7.16 10.40
N PRO A 111 -12.28 8.44 10.61
CA PRO A 111 -11.83 8.94 11.92
C PRO A 111 -12.76 8.57 13.06
N GLU A 112 -14.08 8.62 12.83
CA GLU A 112 -15.11 8.27 13.79
C GLU A 112 -15.01 6.80 14.19
N GLU A 113 -14.91 5.90 13.22
CA GLU A 113 -14.73 4.46 13.50
C GLU A 113 -13.36 4.16 14.12
N ILE A 114 -12.32 4.94 13.81
CA ILE A 114 -11.00 4.81 14.47
C ILE A 114 -11.12 5.16 15.95
N ASP A 115 -11.85 6.23 16.28
CA ASP A 115 -12.07 6.64 17.67
C ASP A 115 -12.88 5.58 18.45
N GLU A 116 -13.80 4.86 17.80
CA GLU A 116 -14.56 3.76 18.41
C GLU A 116 -13.75 2.46 18.58
N LEU A 117 -12.91 2.14 17.59
CA LEU A 117 -12.21 0.86 17.52
C LEU A 117 -10.79 0.89 18.08
N ASP A 118 -10.13 2.04 18.23
CA ASP A 118 -8.67 2.19 18.23
C ASP A 118 -8.01 1.94 16.87
N ILE A 119 -6.79 2.47 16.73
CA ILE A 119 -6.06 2.44 15.46
C ILE A 119 -5.62 1.05 15.03
N LEU A 120 -5.35 0.14 15.96
CA LEU A 120 -4.91 -1.21 15.62
C LEU A 120 -6.08 -1.99 15.01
N ARG A 121 -7.23 -2.00 15.68
CA ARG A 121 -8.44 -2.70 15.20
C ARG A 121 -9.02 -2.03 13.95
N ALA A 122 -8.97 -0.70 13.85
CA ALA A 122 -9.35 0.00 12.63
C ALA A 122 -8.43 -0.36 11.44
N THR A 123 -7.13 -0.52 11.67
CA THR A 123 -6.20 -0.99 10.62
C THR A 123 -6.55 -2.40 10.16
N TRP A 124 -6.77 -3.33 11.11
CA TRP A 124 -7.20 -4.69 10.77
C TRP A 124 -8.50 -4.71 9.97
N LYS A 125 -9.46 -3.88 10.36
CA LYS A 125 -10.73 -3.72 9.63
C LYS A 125 -10.48 -3.21 8.20
N ALA A 126 -9.67 -2.17 8.01
CA ALA A 126 -9.35 -1.65 6.69
C ALA A 126 -8.70 -2.71 5.79
N MET A 127 -7.70 -3.44 6.31
CA MET A 127 -7.01 -4.50 5.58
C MET A 127 -7.95 -5.65 5.19
N ARG A 128 -8.83 -6.08 6.11
CA ARG A 128 -9.83 -7.11 5.83
C ARG A 128 -10.80 -6.66 4.74
N LEU A 129 -11.32 -5.43 4.82
CA LEU A 129 -12.22 -4.88 3.79
C LEU A 129 -11.54 -4.77 2.42
N ALA A 130 -10.27 -4.36 2.38
CA ALA A 130 -9.51 -4.31 1.14
C ALA A 130 -9.34 -5.72 0.54
N LEU A 131 -9.00 -6.71 1.37
CA LEU A 131 -8.87 -8.10 0.92
C LEU A 131 -10.20 -8.71 0.44
N GLU A 132 -11.31 -8.42 1.12
CA GLU A 132 -12.63 -8.90 0.72
C GLU A 132 -13.12 -8.24 -0.59
N GLY A 133 -12.63 -7.04 -0.91
CA GLY A 133 -13.02 -6.28 -2.09
C GLY A 133 -12.29 -6.64 -3.38
N VAL A 134 -11.16 -7.37 -3.31
CA VAL A 134 -10.38 -7.69 -4.52
C VAL A 134 -11.02 -8.84 -5.31
N ILE A 135 -11.10 -8.67 -6.63
CA ILE A 135 -11.69 -9.64 -7.57
C ILE A 135 -10.64 -9.96 -8.65
N PRO A 136 -10.31 -11.25 -8.90
CA PRO A 136 -10.86 -12.45 -8.26
C PRO A 136 -10.47 -12.55 -6.77
N PRO A 137 -11.26 -13.29 -5.96
CA PRO A 137 -10.96 -13.45 -4.54
C PRO A 137 -9.56 -14.04 -4.33
N ALA A 138 -8.83 -13.45 -3.37
CA ALA A 138 -7.53 -13.96 -2.95
C ALA A 138 -7.67 -15.35 -2.32
N GLN A 139 -6.61 -16.16 -2.43
CA GLN A 139 -6.48 -17.47 -1.81
C GLN A 139 -5.44 -17.45 -0.68
N PHE A 140 -4.49 -16.51 -0.74
CA PHE A 140 -3.47 -16.28 0.27
C PHE A 140 -3.20 -14.78 0.42
N ALA A 141 -2.86 -14.31 1.63
CA ALA A 141 -2.47 -12.92 1.87
C ALA A 141 -1.03 -12.78 2.36
N LEU A 142 -0.27 -11.90 1.73
CA LEU A 142 1.01 -11.38 2.19
C LEU A 142 0.74 -10.00 2.81
N VAL A 143 1.07 -9.80 4.09
CA VAL A 143 0.65 -8.60 4.85
C VAL A 143 1.86 -7.86 5.38
N ASP A 144 1.92 -6.53 5.19
CA ASP A 144 2.98 -5.73 5.81
C ASP A 144 2.89 -5.72 7.34
N GLY A 145 4.04 -5.84 8.00
CA GLY A 145 4.17 -5.67 9.43
C GLY A 145 3.67 -6.86 10.26
N ASN A 146 2.63 -6.63 11.07
CA ASN A 146 2.18 -7.56 12.10
C ASN A 146 0.99 -8.42 11.63
N PRO A 147 0.73 -9.56 12.29
CA PRO A 147 -0.47 -10.36 12.05
C PRO A 147 -1.77 -9.54 12.17
N VAL A 148 -2.65 -9.76 11.21
CA VAL A 148 -4.00 -9.18 11.17
C VAL A 148 -4.99 -10.21 11.68
N GLN A 149 -5.75 -9.84 12.70
CA GLN A 149 -6.78 -10.72 13.22
C GLN A 149 -8.03 -10.68 12.33
N GLY A 150 -8.64 -11.86 12.11
CA GLY A 150 -9.92 -11.97 11.40
C GLY A 150 -9.82 -11.97 9.87
N LEU A 151 -8.64 -12.23 9.29
CA LEU A 151 -8.55 -12.51 7.85
C LEU A 151 -9.27 -13.84 7.54
N PRO A 152 -10.05 -13.91 6.45
CA PRO A 152 -10.86 -15.09 6.12
C PRO A 152 -10.05 -16.22 5.45
N LEU A 153 -8.75 -16.04 5.28
CA LEU A 153 -7.87 -16.92 4.50
C LEU A 153 -6.46 -17.00 5.11
N PRO A 154 -5.65 -18.00 4.74
CA PRO A 154 -4.27 -18.12 5.21
C PRO A 154 -3.44 -16.90 4.85
N SER A 155 -2.63 -16.43 5.79
CA SER A 155 -1.82 -15.24 5.60
C SER A 155 -0.42 -15.36 6.19
N ARG A 156 0.54 -14.65 5.61
CA ARG A 156 1.89 -14.47 6.14
C ARG A 156 2.16 -12.99 6.32
N SER A 157 2.53 -12.60 7.54
CA SER A 157 3.01 -11.25 7.82
C SER A 157 4.51 -11.15 7.53
N ILE A 158 4.91 -10.04 6.91
CA ILE A 158 6.29 -9.75 6.53
C ILE A 158 6.64 -8.37 7.10
N VAL A 159 7.58 -8.34 8.05
CA VAL A 159 8.09 -7.09 8.60
C VAL A 159 8.83 -6.33 7.49
N GLN A 160 8.45 -5.08 7.23
CA GLN A 160 8.96 -4.28 6.10
C GLN A 160 8.68 -4.97 4.75
N GLY A 161 7.49 -5.54 4.61
CA GLY A 161 7.04 -6.23 3.42
C GLY A 161 7.00 -5.32 2.20
N ASP A 162 6.76 -4.02 2.37
CA ASP A 162 6.82 -3.01 1.31
C ASP A 162 8.20 -2.89 0.63
N ALA A 163 9.27 -3.28 1.32
CA ALA A 163 10.62 -3.33 0.78
C ALA A 163 11.04 -4.73 0.27
N LEU A 164 10.26 -5.77 0.57
CA LEU A 164 10.65 -7.17 0.39
C LEU A 164 9.70 -7.97 -0.52
N CYS A 165 8.50 -7.48 -0.78
CA CYS A 165 7.44 -8.18 -1.48
C CYS A 165 6.73 -7.23 -2.45
N ALA A 166 6.70 -7.59 -3.73
CA ALA A 166 6.21 -6.71 -4.79
C ALA A 166 4.72 -6.39 -4.64
N SER A 167 3.91 -7.39 -4.28
CA SER A 167 2.47 -7.18 -4.08
C SER A 167 2.17 -6.30 -2.87
N ILE A 168 2.93 -6.42 -1.77
CA ILE A 168 2.83 -5.50 -0.62
C ILE A 168 3.28 -4.10 -1.02
N ALA A 169 4.40 -3.96 -1.73
CA ALA A 169 4.89 -2.67 -2.21
C ALA A 169 3.86 -1.96 -3.12
N ALA A 170 3.19 -2.70 -4.01
CA ALA A 170 2.12 -2.17 -4.83
C ALA A 170 0.91 -1.73 -3.99
N ALA A 171 0.50 -2.53 -3.00
CA ALA A 171 -0.55 -2.16 -2.05
C ALA A 171 -0.18 -0.88 -1.28
N SER A 172 1.07 -0.75 -0.84
CA SER A 172 1.60 0.45 -0.18
C SER A 172 1.41 1.70 -1.03
N ILE A 173 1.77 1.63 -2.32
CA ILE A 173 1.62 2.72 -3.28
C ILE A 173 0.14 3.09 -3.41
N LEU A 174 -0.74 2.11 -3.62
CA LEU A 174 -2.17 2.38 -3.81
C LEU A 174 -2.83 2.96 -2.56
N ALA A 175 -2.52 2.43 -1.37
CA ALA A 175 -3.03 2.94 -0.09
C ALA A 175 -2.55 4.36 0.16
N LYS A 176 -1.24 4.62 -0.03
CA LYS A 176 -0.62 5.92 0.22
C LYS A 176 -1.16 7.01 -0.71
N THR A 177 -1.16 6.75 -2.01
CA THR A 177 -1.62 7.72 -3.02
C THR A 177 -3.12 7.99 -2.88
N HIS A 178 -3.93 6.95 -2.63
CA HIS A 178 -5.36 7.12 -2.37
C HIS A 178 -5.62 7.98 -1.13
N ARG A 179 -4.89 7.71 -0.03
CA ARG A 179 -5.00 8.50 1.19
C ARG A 179 -4.58 9.95 0.97
N ASP A 180 -3.48 10.19 0.27
CA ASP A 180 -3.02 11.54 0.02
C ASP A 180 -4.03 12.33 -0.82
N HIS A 181 -4.68 11.70 -1.81
CA HIS A 181 -5.80 12.30 -2.54
C HIS A 181 -7.01 12.65 -1.66
N LEU A 182 -7.33 11.81 -0.66
CA LEU A 182 -8.38 12.15 0.31
C LEU A 182 -8.02 13.39 1.13
N MET A 183 -6.76 13.51 1.58
CA MET A 183 -6.32 14.66 2.35
C MET A 183 -6.23 15.95 1.52
N VAL A 184 -5.86 15.85 0.24
CA VAL A 184 -5.90 17.00 -0.70
C VAL A 184 -7.34 17.46 -0.91
N ARG A 185 -8.29 16.54 -1.13
CA ARG A 185 -9.71 16.89 -1.23
C ARG A 185 -10.26 17.50 0.08
N ALA A 186 -9.83 16.98 1.22
CA ALA A 186 -10.22 17.54 2.52
C ALA A 186 -9.74 19.00 2.70
N ALA A 187 -8.63 19.39 2.09
CA ALA A 187 -8.15 20.78 2.11
C ALA A 187 -9.06 21.73 1.33
N GLU A 188 -9.84 21.25 0.35
CA GLU A 188 -10.84 22.08 -0.33
C GLU A 188 -11.98 22.45 0.62
N GLN A 189 -12.35 21.52 1.52
CA GLN A 189 -13.39 21.73 2.52
C GLN A 189 -12.87 22.47 3.77
N TYR A 190 -11.61 22.26 4.14
CA TYR A 190 -10.97 22.79 5.34
C TYR A 190 -9.64 23.51 5.00
N PRO A 191 -9.69 24.61 4.21
CA PRO A 191 -8.51 25.26 3.64
C PRO A 191 -7.56 25.86 4.68
N GLU A 192 -8.04 26.14 5.89
CA GLU A 192 -7.25 26.72 6.96
C GLU A 192 -6.25 25.75 7.61
N TYR A 193 -6.40 24.44 7.38
CA TYR A 193 -5.62 23.40 8.05
C TYR A 193 -4.34 23.00 7.32
N GLY A 194 -4.26 23.11 5.99
CA GLY A 194 -3.08 22.69 5.22
C GLY A 194 -2.96 21.16 5.04
N PHE A 195 -4.09 20.45 4.98
CA PHE A 195 -4.11 18.99 4.84
C PHE A 195 -3.45 18.49 3.54
N GLU A 196 -3.48 19.28 2.48
CA GLU A 196 -2.77 19.06 1.22
C GLU A 196 -1.25 19.10 1.38
N ILE A 197 -0.72 19.64 2.46
CA ILE A 197 0.72 19.69 2.74
C ILE A 197 1.11 18.54 3.67
N HIS A 198 0.60 18.56 4.91
CA HIS A 198 1.05 17.62 5.94
C HIS A 198 0.22 16.34 6.02
N LYS A 199 -0.84 16.18 5.19
CA LYS A 199 -1.64 14.94 5.07
C LYS A 199 -2.19 14.40 6.40
N GLY A 200 -2.43 15.29 7.37
CA GLY A 200 -2.89 14.95 8.73
C GLY A 200 -1.81 14.43 9.69
N TYR A 201 -0.54 14.37 9.29
CA TYR A 201 0.56 14.07 10.22
C TYR A 201 0.80 15.23 11.19
N CYS A 202 1.17 14.90 12.43
CA CYS A 202 1.43 15.83 13.52
C CYS A 202 2.77 16.61 13.33
N THR A 203 2.84 17.38 12.25
CA THR A 203 3.94 18.31 11.91
C THR A 203 3.84 19.62 12.69
N LYS A 204 4.88 20.47 12.61
CA LYS A 204 4.83 21.83 13.19
C LYS A 204 3.65 22.65 12.64
N LEU A 205 3.45 22.60 11.32
CA LEU A 205 2.34 23.30 10.65
C LEU A 205 1.00 22.77 11.15
N TYR A 206 0.83 21.44 11.22
CA TYR A 206 -0.40 20.84 11.74
C TYR A 206 -0.73 21.35 13.15
N THR A 207 0.24 21.29 14.07
CA THR A 207 0.03 21.71 15.47
C THR A 207 -0.28 23.21 15.58
N GLU A 208 0.33 24.04 14.75
CA GLU A 208 0.01 25.48 14.65
C GLU A 208 -1.44 25.70 14.20
N ARG A 209 -1.86 25.02 13.11
CA ARG A 209 -3.22 25.16 12.56
C ARG A 209 -4.27 24.62 13.53
N LEU A 210 -4.02 23.46 14.13
CA LEU A 210 -4.92 22.86 15.13
C LEU A 210 -5.10 23.78 16.34
N ARG A 211 -4.04 24.39 16.87
CA ARG A 211 -4.16 25.35 17.99
C ARG A 211 -4.93 26.61 17.62
N ARG A 212 -4.78 27.08 16.38
CA ARG A 212 -5.41 28.32 15.91
C ARG A 212 -6.88 28.15 15.61
N PHE A 213 -7.28 27.03 15.01
CA PHE A 213 -8.63 26.82 14.49
C PHE A 213 -9.45 25.79 15.28
N GLY A 214 -8.82 25.09 16.23
CA GLY A 214 -9.41 23.94 16.91
C GLY A 214 -9.48 22.71 16.00
N PRO A 215 -10.00 21.57 16.49
CA PRO A 215 -10.23 20.40 15.66
C PRO A 215 -11.47 20.53 14.77
N CYS A 216 -11.35 20.14 13.50
CA CYS A 216 -12.47 19.94 12.57
C CYS A 216 -12.96 18.48 12.51
N PRO A 217 -14.08 18.17 11.83
CA PRO A 217 -14.71 16.85 11.83
C PRO A 217 -13.79 15.67 11.48
N ILE A 218 -12.79 15.85 10.60
CA ILE A 218 -11.92 14.75 10.18
C ILE A 218 -10.76 14.46 11.15
N HIS A 219 -10.67 15.16 12.29
CA HIS A 219 -9.68 14.85 13.32
C HIS A 219 -10.07 13.62 14.13
N ARG A 220 -9.08 12.80 14.47
CA ARG A 220 -9.23 11.65 15.37
C ARG A 220 -9.20 12.15 16.80
N LYS A 221 -10.36 12.14 17.45
CA LYS A 221 -10.57 12.80 18.76
C LYS A 221 -9.83 12.08 19.88
N THR A 222 -9.51 10.81 19.70
CA THR A 222 -8.75 9.99 20.67
C THR A 222 -7.24 10.14 20.56
N PHE A 223 -6.72 10.83 19.53
CA PHE A 223 -5.28 11.00 19.32
C PHE A 223 -4.78 12.28 19.96
N GLU A 224 -3.59 12.24 20.58
CA GLU A 224 -2.88 13.47 20.92
C GLU A 224 -2.32 14.16 19.66
N PRO A 225 -2.33 15.50 19.57
CA PRO A 225 -2.76 16.48 20.57
C PRO A 225 -4.26 16.87 20.53
N VAL A 226 -5.09 16.16 19.74
CA VAL A 226 -6.51 16.49 19.54
C VAL A 226 -7.32 16.25 20.82
N ALA A 227 -7.10 15.10 21.47
CA ALA A 227 -7.80 14.72 22.70
C ALA A 227 -7.68 15.80 23.79
N SER A 228 -6.45 16.26 24.04
CA SER A 228 -6.16 17.33 25.01
C SER A 228 -6.87 18.65 24.72
N LEU A 229 -7.14 18.98 23.44
CA LEU A 229 -7.86 20.21 23.08
C LEU A 229 -9.37 20.09 23.25
N LEU A 230 -9.92 18.88 23.11
CA LEU A 230 -11.35 18.61 23.28
C LEU A 230 -11.74 18.47 24.76
N ASN A 231 -10.82 17.98 25.59
CA ASN A 231 -11.02 17.80 27.03
C ASN A 231 -9.95 18.53 27.86
N PRO A 232 -9.99 19.88 27.97
CA PRO A 232 -8.97 20.65 28.69
C PRO A 232 -8.89 20.37 30.19
N LEU A 233 -9.91 19.73 30.78
CA LEU A 233 -10.09 19.56 32.22
C LEU A 233 -9.25 18.45 32.86
N GLU A 234 -8.57 17.60 32.08
CA GLU A 234 -7.62 16.60 32.62
C GLU A 234 -6.20 17.16 32.82
N GLN A 235 -5.92 18.40 32.42
CA GLN A 235 -4.60 19.03 32.58
C GLN A 235 -4.40 19.79 33.91
N GLY A 236 -5.18 19.48 34.95
CA GLY A 236 -5.16 20.24 36.20
C GLY A 236 -5.39 19.44 37.48
N THR A 237 -4.43 18.61 37.89
CA THR A 237 -4.05 18.45 39.32
C THR A 237 -2.69 17.76 39.47
N LEU A 238 -1.61 18.52 39.38
CA LEU A 238 -0.39 18.26 40.14
C LEU A 238 0.03 19.60 40.75
N PHE A 239 -0.53 19.89 41.92
CA PHE A 239 0.16 20.67 42.94
C PHE A 239 1.07 19.72 43.72
#